data_AF-A0A954K928-F1
#
_entry.id   AF-A0A954K928-F1
#
_cell.length_a   1.000
_cell.length_b   1.000
_cell.length_c   1.000
_cell.angle_alpha   90.00
_cell.angle_beta   90.00
_cell.angle_gamma   90.00
#
_symmetry.space_group_name_H-M   'P 1'
#
loop_
_entity.id
_entity.type
_entity.pdbx_description
1 polymer ?
#
loop_
_entity_poly.entity_id
_entity_poly.type
_entity_poly.pdbx_seq_one_letter_code
_entity_poly.pdbx_strand_id
1 'polypeptide(L)'
;MATNTLSDQTDETATLGSDSGGANFNETFLKFLTPLASLRLTVVLFAMAIFIILAGTLAQVNKDIWVVIDEYFRTGIAKIEFKIFFPPSFFPNLDQQNIPGFFLFPGGWLIGFLMGINLFAAHLIRFKVQAKGSQRTIGWTIIAVGSLITWLVIVSGANKDGFQGYSLLSWQALWWLLEAGVGLATFAGCVLFFYMDKQRKAERGLILGFTILLGCLLGWFISQGQAARFSDSSMRILWQLIKATFAGCVLLSGCIFLFKKRAGIVLLHAGVGLMMLSELIVGTMAVETQMTISEGETTNFAHDIREIELAIIDETDPKEDKVTIIPKSILLARKEGVVSDPKLPFDYELVKYYPNASLRKVSSLSPEEKKENENPATAGIGMDWIALPMRSATGTDMGGGVDTPAAYIKVIDKKTSKSLGVYLLDLEMALQEIGQPVVVDGTPYQLYLRFKRYYKPYSVTL
;
A
#
# COMPACT_ATOMS: atom_id res chain seq x y z
N MET A 1 23.78 -31.65 1.07
CA MET A 1 23.04 -31.71 2.36
C MET A 1 21.77 -32.51 2.10
N ALA A 2 21.66 -33.67 2.74
CA ALA A 2 20.61 -34.65 2.49
C ALA A 2 19.22 -34.09 2.86
N THR A 3 18.33 -34.05 1.88
CA THR A 3 16.90 -33.91 2.05
C THR A 3 16.36 -35.17 2.70
N ASN A 4 16.18 -35.15 4.01
CA ASN A 4 15.37 -36.16 4.70
C ASN A 4 13.90 -35.92 4.34
N THR A 5 13.49 -36.58 3.25
CA THR A 5 12.10 -36.93 2.95
C THR A 5 11.54 -37.74 4.12
N LEU A 6 10.73 -37.11 4.96
CA LEU A 6 9.85 -37.83 5.88
C LEU A 6 8.81 -38.57 5.02
N SER A 7 8.82 -39.89 5.12
CA SER A 7 7.89 -40.81 4.46
C SER A 7 6.45 -40.50 4.85
N ASP A 8 5.58 -40.35 3.85
CA ASP A 8 4.15 -40.06 3.95
C ASP A 8 3.32 -41.32 4.32
N GLN A 9 3.85 -42.19 5.18
CA GLN A 9 3.19 -43.44 5.58
C GLN A 9 3.32 -43.67 7.08
N THR A 10 2.40 -43.09 7.83
CA THR A 10 1.88 -43.72 9.05
C THR A 10 0.39 -43.41 9.16
N ASP A 11 -0.43 -44.27 8.55
CA ASP A 11 -1.80 -44.51 8.99
C ASP A 11 -1.74 -45.16 10.39
N GLU A 12 -1.45 -44.35 11.41
CA GLU A 12 -1.77 -44.72 12.79
C GLU A 12 -3.12 -44.10 13.12
N THR A 13 -4.18 -44.91 12.97
CA THR A 13 -5.48 -44.65 13.57
C THR A 13 -5.33 -44.55 15.09
N ALA A 14 -5.24 -43.32 15.60
CA ALA A 14 -5.28 -43.04 17.02
C ALA A 14 -6.67 -43.41 17.58
N THR A 15 -6.75 -44.50 18.33
CA THR A 15 -7.89 -44.82 19.17
C THR A 15 -7.80 -43.97 20.44
N LEU A 16 -8.74 -43.06 20.64
CA LEU A 16 -8.89 -42.32 21.90
C LEU A 16 -10.32 -42.48 22.42
N GLY A 17 -10.39 -42.81 23.71
CA GLY A 17 -11.60 -43.06 24.46
C GLY A 17 -12.55 -41.87 24.51
N SER A 18 -13.82 -42.23 24.70
CA SER A 18 -15.02 -41.41 24.67
C SER A 18 -15.01 -40.20 25.61
N ASP A 19 -15.25 -39.01 25.03
CA ASP A 19 -16.01 -37.91 25.63
C ASP A 19 -16.67 -37.09 24.49
N SER A 20 -17.99 -37.26 24.31
CA SER A 20 -18.68 -37.22 23.01
C SER A 20 -19.32 -35.88 22.58
N GLY A 21 -18.99 -34.75 23.21
CA GLY A 21 -19.53 -33.43 22.83
C GLY A 21 -18.56 -32.52 22.08
N GLY A 22 -17.40 -32.24 22.69
CA GLY A 22 -16.38 -31.33 22.15
C GLY A 22 -15.32 -31.98 21.25
N ALA A 23 -15.15 -33.30 21.35
CA ALA A 23 -14.17 -34.05 20.56
C ALA A 23 -14.54 -34.14 19.07
N ASN A 24 -15.83 -34.31 18.76
CA ASN A 24 -16.33 -34.44 17.39
C ASN A 24 -16.14 -33.17 16.55
N PHE A 25 -16.30 -31.98 17.16
CA PHE A 25 -16.09 -30.72 16.47
C PHE A 25 -14.61 -30.51 16.13
N ASN A 26 -13.71 -30.76 17.08
CA ASN A 26 -12.28 -30.63 16.87
C ASN A 26 -11.75 -31.62 15.83
N GLU A 27 -12.20 -32.88 15.83
CA GLU A 27 -11.76 -33.86 14.82
C GLU A 27 -12.28 -33.55 13.42
N THR A 28 -13.54 -33.14 13.29
CA THR A 28 -14.12 -32.77 12.00
C THR A 28 -13.45 -31.51 11.44
N PHE A 29 -13.21 -30.51 12.30
CA PHE A 29 -12.51 -29.29 11.96
C PHE A 29 -11.05 -29.54 11.54
N LEU A 30 -10.33 -30.40 12.26
CA LEU A 30 -8.95 -30.77 11.90
C LEU A 30 -8.90 -31.56 10.59
N LYS A 31 -9.84 -32.50 10.35
CA LYS A 31 -9.93 -33.24 9.08
C LYS A 31 -10.16 -32.31 7.89
N PHE A 32 -10.98 -31.26 8.06
CA PHE A 32 -11.20 -30.23 7.04
C PHE A 32 -9.94 -29.38 6.77
N LEU A 33 -9.17 -29.05 7.80
CA LEU A 33 -7.95 -28.23 7.66
C LEU A 33 -6.74 -28.99 7.10
N THR A 34 -6.67 -30.31 7.26
CA THR A 34 -5.54 -31.14 6.79
C THR A 34 -5.19 -30.95 5.32
N PRO A 35 -6.12 -31.03 4.34
CA PRO A 35 -5.79 -30.79 2.94
C PRO A 35 -5.31 -29.35 2.68
N LEU A 36 -5.80 -28.38 3.46
CA LEU A 36 -5.42 -26.97 3.35
C LEU A 36 -3.99 -26.73 3.88
N ALA A 37 -3.47 -27.57 4.77
CA ALA A 37 -2.10 -27.52 5.30
C ALA A 37 -1.03 -28.17 4.37
N SER A 38 -1.31 -28.26 3.07
CA SER A 38 -0.45 -28.93 2.08
C SER A 38 0.74 -28.06 1.64
N LEU A 39 1.95 -28.65 1.62
CA LEU A 39 3.14 -28.02 1.04
C LEU A 39 3.03 -27.87 -0.49
N ARG A 40 2.37 -28.82 -1.17
CA ARG A 40 2.14 -28.75 -2.62
C ARG A 40 1.28 -27.53 -2.96
N LEU A 41 0.24 -27.29 -2.14
CA LEU A 41 -0.60 -26.10 -2.29
C LEU A 41 0.22 -24.82 -2.11
N THR A 42 1.09 -24.74 -1.09
CA THR A 42 1.97 -23.59 -0.89
C THR A 42 2.85 -23.32 -2.12
N VAL A 43 3.50 -24.35 -2.67
CA VAL A 43 4.38 -24.22 -3.84
C VAL A 43 3.60 -23.75 -5.07
N VAL A 44 2.41 -24.29 -5.31
CA VAL A 44 1.55 -23.87 -6.42
C VAL A 44 1.14 -22.41 -6.25
N LEU A 45 0.64 -22.02 -5.08
CA LEU A 45 0.24 -20.63 -4.81
C LEU A 45 1.41 -19.65 -4.96
N PHE A 46 2.61 -20.04 -4.53
CA PHE A 46 3.81 -19.22 -4.69
C PHE A 46 4.20 -19.06 -6.16
N ALA A 47 4.15 -20.14 -6.96
CA ALA A 47 4.38 -20.06 -8.40
C ALA A 47 3.34 -19.17 -9.09
N MET A 48 2.06 -19.25 -8.68
CA MET A 48 1.00 -18.38 -9.18
C MET A 48 1.22 -16.91 -8.78
N ALA A 49 1.70 -16.65 -7.55
CA ALA A 49 2.06 -15.32 -7.08
C ALA A 49 3.20 -14.71 -7.93
N ILE A 50 4.25 -15.49 -8.21
CA ILE A 50 5.34 -15.05 -9.08
C ILE A 50 4.81 -14.72 -10.48
N PHE A 51 3.95 -15.57 -11.03
CA PHE A 51 3.38 -15.37 -12.35
C PHE A 51 2.49 -14.12 -12.44
N ILE A 52 1.58 -13.91 -11.47
CA ILE A 52 0.71 -12.72 -11.50
C ILE A 52 1.49 -11.43 -11.29
N ILE A 53 2.58 -11.47 -10.48
CA ILE A 53 3.50 -10.33 -10.34
C ILE A 53 4.15 -10.02 -11.69
N LEU A 54 4.69 -11.02 -12.38
CA LEU A 54 5.29 -10.85 -13.71
C LEU A 54 4.27 -10.28 -14.71
N ALA A 55 3.07 -10.87 -14.77
CA ALA A 55 2.01 -10.42 -15.68
C ALA A 55 1.57 -8.98 -15.38
N GLY A 56 1.41 -8.62 -14.11
CA GLY A 56 1.09 -7.25 -13.70
C GLY A 56 2.16 -6.26 -14.13
N THR A 57 3.44 -6.57 -13.88
CA THR A 57 4.57 -5.70 -14.30
C THR A 57 4.61 -5.51 -15.82
N LEU A 58 4.34 -6.56 -16.61
CA LEU A 58 4.24 -6.44 -18.06
C LEU A 58 3.02 -5.61 -18.50
N ALA A 59 1.91 -5.70 -17.79
CA ALA A 59 0.72 -4.90 -18.09
C ALA A 59 0.94 -3.40 -17.88
N GLN A 60 1.86 -3.00 -16.98
CA GLN A 60 2.21 -1.59 -16.73
C GLN A 60 2.83 -0.87 -17.93
N VAL A 61 3.26 -1.60 -18.97
CA VAL A 61 3.70 -0.99 -20.24
C VAL A 61 2.56 -0.21 -20.91
N ASN A 62 1.34 -0.74 -20.82
CA ASN A 62 0.16 -0.22 -21.52
C ASN A 62 -0.91 0.33 -20.59
N LYS A 63 -0.74 0.16 -19.28
CA LYS A 63 -1.72 0.55 -18.26
C LYS A 63 -1.03 1.34 -17.16
N ASP A 64 -1.79 2.24 -16.56
CA ASP A 64 -1.40 2.88 -15.31
C ASP A 64 -1.24 1.84 -14.18
N ILE A 65 -0.37 2.15 -13.21
CA ILE A 65 -0.05 1.26 -12.08
C ILE A 65 -1.31 0.91 -11.28
N TRP A 66 -2.22 1.87 -11.07
CA TRP A 66 -3.43 1.65 -10.26
C TRP A 66 -4.42 0.75 -10.98
N VAL A 67 -4.56 0.91 -12.29
CA VAL A 67 -5.38 0.00 -13.11
C VAL A 67 -4.83 -1.43 -13.02
N VAL A 68 -3.52 -1.61 -13.08
CA VAL A 68 -2.89 -2.93 -12.89
C VAL A 68 -3.12 -3.45 -11.48
N ILE A 69 -2.96 -2.61 -10.45
CA ILE A 69 -3.25 -2.97 -9.06
C ILE A 69 -4.68 -3.51 -8.94
N ASP A 70 -5.67 -2.83 -9.50
CA ASP A 70 -7.07 -3.24 -9.37
C ASP A 70 -7.42 -4.49 -10.20
N GLU A 71 -6.95 -4.58 -11.44
CA GLU A 71 -7.30 -5.67 -12.36
C GLU A 71 -6.50 -6.96 -12.16
N TYR A 72 -5.30 -6.89 -11.55
CA TYR A 72 -4.43 -8.07 -11.36
C TYR A 72 -4.29 -8.45 -9.88
N PHE A 73 -4.13 -7.47 -9.00
CA PHE A 73 -3.78 -7.71 -7.61
C PHE A 73 -5.00 -7.61 -6.69
N ARG A 74 -5.83 -6.58 -6.79
CA ARG A 74 -7.04 -6.34 -5.96
C ARG A 74 -8.32 -6.98 -6.49
N THR A 75 -8.16 -8.14 -7.14
CA THR A 75 -9.27 -8.93 -7.65
C THR A 75 -9.11 -10.40 -7.28
N GLY A 76 -10.24 -11.13 -7.22
CA GLY A 76 -10.23 -12.59 -7.08
C GLY A 76 -9.84 -13.29 -8.39
N ILE A 77 -10.21 -12.74 -9.54
CA ILE A 77 -9.90 -13.31 -10.87
C ILE A 77 -9.36 -12.17 -11.74
N ALA A 78 -8.11 -12.31 -12.17
CA ALA A 78 -7.43 -11.42 -13.08
C ALA A 78 -7.68 -11.84 -14.52
N LYS A 79 -8.00 -10.87 -15.38
CA LYS A 79 -8.11 -11.08 -16.83
C LYS A 79 -6.78 -10.72 -17.48
N ILE A 80 -6.00 -11.73 -17.85
CA ILE A 80 -4.67 -11.55 -18.43
C ILE A 80 -4.78 -11.56 -19.95
N GLU A 81 -4.50 -10.44 -20.58
CA GLU A 81 -4.52 -10.29 -22.04
C GLU A 81 -3.22 -10.82 -22.66
N PHE A 82 -3.30 -11.57 -23.77
CA PHE A 82 -2.08 -12.13 -24.37
C PHE A 82 -1.09 -11.07 -24.84
N LYS A 83 -1.59 -9.88 -25.21
CA LYS A 83 -0.77 -8.76 -25.68
C LYS A 83 0.34 -8.35 -24.70
N ILE A 84 0.16 -8.56 -23.39
CA ILE A 84 1.17 -8.14 -22.39
C ILE A 84 2.48 -8.93 -22.52
N PHE A 85 2.44 -10.14 -23.07
CA PHE A 85 3.64 -10.97 -23.27
C PHE A 85 4.43 -10.57 -24.52
N PHE A 86 3.92 -9.62 -25.30
CA PHE A 86 4.56 -9.10 -26.51
C PHE A 86 4.74 -7.57 -26.40
N PRO A 87 5.55 -7.05 -25.45
CA PRO A 87 5.72 -5.61 -25.29
C PRO A 87 6.41 -4.97 -26.51
N PRO A 88 6.11 -3.71 -26.87
CA PRO A 88 6.66 -3.07 -28.07
C PRO A 88 8.18 -2.97 -28.05
N SER A 89 8.77 -2.86 -26.86
CA SER A 89 10.22 -2.81 -26.65
C SER A 89 10.95 -4.06 -27.12
N PHE A 90 10.31 -5.23 -27.04
CA PHE A 90 10.88 -6.51 -27.49
C PHE A 90 10.35 -6.92 -28.87
N PHE A 91 9.17 -6.42 -29.25
CA PHE A 91 8.50 -6.78 -30.50
C PHE A 91 8.02 -5.52 -31.26
N PRO A 92 8.93 -4.69 -31.78
CA PRO A 92 8.59 -3.38 -32.35
C PRO A 92 7.79 -3.46 -33.66
N ASN A 93 7.90 -4.57 -34.40
CA ASN A 93 7.23 -4.76 -35.69
C ASN A 93 5.91 -5.55 -35.59
N LEU A 94 5.49 -5.91 -34.38
CA LEU A 94 4.24 -6.62 -34.14
C LEU A 94 3.13 -5.60 -33.89
N ASP A 95 2.01 -5.78 -34.56
CA ASP A 95 0.83 -4.95 -34.34
C ASP A 95 0.19 -5.28 -32.98
N GLN A 96 0.53 -4.44 -32.00
CA GLN A 96 0.05 -4.51 -30.62
C GLN A 96 -1.47 -4.48 -30.51
N GLN A 97 -2.15 -3.78 -31.43
CA GLN A 97 -3.61 -3.59 -31.36
C GLN A 97 -4.36 -4.84 -31.82
N ASN A 98 -3.69 -5.71 -32.58
CA ASN A 98 -4.28 -6.88 -33.23
C ASN A 98 -3.88 -8.21 -32.59
N ILE A 99 -3.49 -8.23 -31.30
CA ILE A 99 -3.27 -9.48 -30.56
C ILE A 99 -4.56 -9.82 -29.78
N PRO A 100 -5.44 -10.68 -30.32
CA PRO A 100 -6.69 -11.04 -29.66
C PRO A 100 -6.46 -12.05 -28.54
N GLY A 101 -7.38 -12.04 -27.59
CA GLY A 101 -7.52 -13.09 -26.59
C GLY A 101 -6.99 -12.73 -25.21
N PHE A 102 -7.50 -13.48 -24.25
CA PHE A 102 -7.16 -13.37 -22.84
C PHE A 102 -7.40 -14.72 -22.19
N PHE A 103 -6.87 -14.91 -20.99
CA PHE A 103 -7.26 -16.01 -20.12
C PHE A 103 -7.52 -15.48 -18.71
N LEU A 104 -8.34 -16.22 -17.97
CA LEU A 104 -8.63 -15.93 -16.57
C LEU A 104 -7.60 -16.61 -15.70
N PHE A 105 -7.10 -15.88 -14.71
CA PHE A 105 -6.11 -16.37 -13.76
C PHE A 105 -6.51 -15.94 -12.34
N PRO A 106 -6.21 -16.71 -11.29
CA PRO A 106 -6.39 -16.26 -9.92
C PRO A 106 -5.69 -14.94 -9.65
N GLY A 107 -6.44 -13.93 -9.24
CA GLY A 107 -5.89 -12.62 -8.92
C GLY A 107 -5.17 -12.61 -7.57
N GLY A 108 -4.47 -11.50 -7.28
CA GLY A 108 -3.67 -11.35 -6.07
C GLY A 108 -4.44 -11.60 -4.77
N TRP A 109 -5.68 -11.12 -4.66
CA TRP A 109 -6.51 -11.35 -3.47
C TRP A 109 -6.84 -12.83 -3.27
N LEU A 110 -7.20 -13.54 -4.34
CA LEU A 110 -7.51 -14.97 -4.23
C LEU A 110 -6.27 -15.78 -3.84
N ILE A 111 -5.14 -15.52 -4.51
CA ILE A 111 -3.87 -16.20 -4.19
C ILE A 111 -3.44 -15.90 -2.76
N GLY A 112 -3.44 -14.62 -2.36
CA GLY A 112 -3.08 -14.18 -1.02
C GLY A 112 -4.00 -14.77 0.06
N PHE A 113 -5.31 -14.81 -0.19
CA PHE A 113 -6.30 -15.40 0.71
C PHE A 113 -6.08 -16.91 0.89
N LEU A 114 -5.91 -17.65 -0.20
CA LEU A 114 -5.64 -19.09 -0.16
C LEU A 114 -4.29 -19.39 0.53
N MET A 115 -3.29 -18.54 0.32
CA MET A 115 -2.00 -18.64 0.99
C MET A 115 -2.13 -18.36 2.50
N GLY A 116 -2.96 -17.40 2.89
CA GLY A 116 -3.31 -17.12 4.28
C GLY A 116 -3.99 -18.31 4.96
N ILE A 117 -4.99 -18.92 4.30
CA ILE A 117 -5.65 -20.15 4.78
C ILE A 117 -4.64 -21.29 4.92
N ASN A 118 -3.79 -21.50 3.90
CA ASN A 118 -2.79 -22.55 3.91
C ASN A 118 -1.80 -22.38 5.06
N LEU A 119 -1.27 -21.17 5.26
CA LEU A 119 -0.39 -20.82 6.36
C LEU A 119 -1.06 -21.09 7.71
N PHE A 120 -2.30 -20.62 7.89
CA PHE A 120 -3.04 -20.79 9.14
C PHE A 120 -3.32 -22.26 9.45
N ALA A 121 -3.80 -23.03 8.47
CA ALA A 121 -4.05 -24.46 8.60
C ALA A 121 -2.77 -25.23 8.95
N ALA A 122 -1.67 -24.93 8.26
CA ALA A 122 -0.37 -25.53 8.55
C ALA A 122 0.08 -25.24 9.99
N HIS A 123 -0.19 -24.05 10.49
CA HIS A 123 0.19 -23.68 11.86
C HIS A 123 -0.60 -24.41 12.92
N LEU A 124 -1.92 -24.49 12.77
CA LEU A 124 -2.79 -25.18 13.73
C LEU A 124 -2.48 -26.69 13.81
N ILE A 125 -2.15 -27.31 12.67
CA ILE A 125 -1.94 -28.76 12.63
C ILE A 125 -0.52 -29.13 13.07
N ARG A 126 0.50 -28.43 12.57
CA ARG A 126 1.91 -28.84 12.74
C ARG A 126 2.55 -28.31 14.02
N PHE A 127 2.10 -27.17 14.55
CA PHE A 127 2.73 -26.50 15.70
C PHE A 127 1.85 -26.54 16.95
N LYS A 128 1.64 -27.75 17.48
CA LYS A 128 0.95 -27.95 18.76
C LYS A 128 1.81 -27.50 19.94
N VAL A 129 1.16 -26.96 20.97
CA VAL A 129 1.79 -26.61 22.25
C VAL A 129 2.34 -27.89 22.90
N GLN A 130 3.64 -27.89 23.22
CA GLN A 130 4.35 -29.03 23.80
C GLN A 130 4.44 -28.95 25.34
N ALA A 131 4.12 -27.79 25.92
CA ALA A 131 4.17 -27.56 27.37
C ALA A 131 2.98 -28.19 28.10
N LYS A 132 3.24 -28.72 29.30
CA LYS A 132 2.23 -29.26 30.23
C LYS A 132 2.34 -28.56 31.59
N GLY A 133 1.25 -28.55 32.36
CA GLY A 133 1.23 -27.99 33.71
C GLY A 133 1.60 -26.51 33.78
N SER A 134 2.40 -26.14 34.79
CA SER A 134 2.82 -24.75 35.07
C SER A 134 3.65 -24.11 33.95
N GLN A 135 4.41 -24.89 33.18
CA GLN A 135 5.17 -24.36 32.05
C GLN A 135 4.25 -23.77 30.96
N ARG A 136 3.05 -24.34 30.80
CA ARG A 136 2.07 -23.84 29.83
C ARG A 136 1.50 -22.48 30.25
N THR A 137 1.18 -22.32 31.53
CA THR A 137 0.62 -21.05 32.04
C THR A 137 1.67 -19.95 32.03
N ILE A 138 2.91 -20.25 32.43
CA ILE A 138 4.05 -19.33 32.33
C ILE A 138 4.27 -18.89 30.87
N GLY A 139 4.34 -19.85 29.95
CA GLY A 139 4.55 -19.55 28.53
C GLY A 139 3.48 -18.62 27.95
N TRP A 140 2.20 -18.88 28.20
CA TRP A 140 1.11 -18.00 27.74
C TRP A 140 1.13 -16.63 28.41
N THR A 141 1.49 -16.56 29.70
CA THR A 141 1.62 -15.28 30.41
C THR A 141 2.72 -14.43 29.79
N ILE A 142 3.88 -15.03 29.51
CA ILE A 142 4.99 -14.32 28.84
C ILE A 142 4.59 -13.89 27.43
N ILE A 143 3.87 -14.72 26.67
CA ILE A 143 3.35 -14.31 25.36
C ILE A 143 2.40 -13.13 25.49
N ALA A 144 1.46 -13.15 26.44
CA ALA A 144 0.52 -12.05 26.63
C ALA A 144 1.24 -10.73 26.98
N VAL A 145 2.23 -10.80 27.88
CA VAL A 145 3.10 -9.65 28.21
C VAL A 145 3.88 -9.19 26.98
N GLY A 146 4.46 -10.12 26.23
CA GLY A 146 5.19 -9.83 24.99
C GLY A 146 4.31 -9.15 23.95
N SER A 147 3.08 -9.62 23.73
CA SER A 147 2.11 -9.02 22.82
C SER A 147 1.70 -7.61 23.26
N LEU A 148 1.53 -7.38 24.57
CA LEU A 148 1.26 -6.06 25.11
C LEU A 148 2.45 -5.11 24.90
N ILE A 149 3.68 -5.58 25.11
CA ILE A 149 4.90 -4.81 24.81
C ILE A 149 4.97 -4.50 23.31
N THR A 150 4.73 -5.48 22.43
CA THR A 150 4.70 -5.26 20.97
C THR A 150 3.68 -4.18 20.60
N TRP A 151 2.48 -4.24 21.16
CA TRP A 151 1.46 -3.21 20.94
C TRP A 151 1.91 -1.83 21.43
N LEU A 152 2.49 -1.73 22.63
CA LEU A 152 3.06 -0.48 23.15
C LEU A 152 4.17 0.07 22.25
N VAL A 153 5.04 -0.79 21.72
CA VAL A 153 6.09 -0.38 20.77
C VAL A 153 5.46 0.23 19.51
N ILE A 154 4.46 -0.43 18.93
CA ILE A 154 3.74 0.05 17.73
C ILE A 154 3.06 1.39 18.01
N VAL A 155 2.27 1.48 19.08
CA VAL A 155 1.54 2.71 19.43
C VAL A 155 2.51 3.86 19.75
N SER A 156 3.60 3.59 20.46
CA SER A 156 4.63 4.61 20.74
C SER A 156 5.35 5.10 19.47
N GLY A 157 5.40 4.26 18.43
CA GLY A 157 5.94 4.64 17.12
C GLY A 157 4.94 5.46 16.29
N ALA A 158 3.65 5.18 16.43
CA ALA A 158 2.54 5.74 15.66
C ALA A 158 2.03 7.11 16.20
N ASN A 159 2.90 7.91 16.82
CA ASN A 159 2.53 9.20 17.41
C ASN A 159 1.90 10.11 16.33
N LYS A 160 0.66 10.56 16.57
CA LYS A 160 -0.15 11.34 15.63
C LYS A 160 0.35 12.78 15.45
N ASP A 161 1.25 13.25 16.32
CA ASP A 161 1.69 14.65 16.38
C ASP A 161 3.04 14.92 15.68
N GLY A 162 3.46 14.05 14.75
CA GLY A 162 4.41 14.38 13.69
C GLY A 162 5.90 14.56 14.07
N PHE A 163 6.26 14.70 15.34
CA PHE A 163 7.66 14.81 15.75
C PHE A 163 7.97 13.87 16.91
N GLN A 164 8.80 12.83 16.68
CA GLN A 164 9.34 11.99 17.74
C GLN A 164 10.30 12.81 18.60
N GLY A 165 9.75 13.54 19.57
CA GLY A 165 10.48 14.52 20.37
C GLY A 165 11.42 13.91 21.40
N TYR A 166 11.14 12.75 22.00
CA TYR A 166 11.95 12.28 23.13
C TYR A 166 11.99 10.75 23.22
N SER A 167 13.19 10.18 23.08
CA SER A 167 13.50 8.86 23.62
C SER A 167 13.69 8.96 25.14
N LEU A 168 13.45 7.86 25.87
CA LEU A 168 13.71 7.78 27.31
C LEU A 168 15.18 8.07 27.66
N LEU A 169 16.08 7.86 26.69
CA LEU A 169 17.51 8.12 26.78
C LEU A 169 17.88 9.22 25.80
N SER A 170 18.87 10.06 26.11
CA SER A 170 19.40 10.98 25.11
C SER A 170 19.99 10.21 23.93
N TRP A 171 19.98 10.81 22.74
CA TRP A 171 20.61 10.19 21.57
C TRP A 171 22.10 9.91 21.80
N GLN A 172 22.75 10.69 22.68
CA GLN A 172 24.14 10.43 23.09
C GLN A 172 24.27 9.18 23.96
N ALA A 173 23.37 8.98 24.92
CA ALA A 173 23.37 7.77 25.73
C ALA A 173 23.10 6.52 24.87
N LEU A 174 22.23 6.62 23.87
CA LEU A 174 22.00 5.52 22.92
C LEU A 174 23.23 5.19 22.08
N TRP A 175 23.99 6.19 21.65
CA TRP A 175 25.26 5.99 20.96
C TRP A 175 26.28 5.25 21.84
N TRP A 176 26.44 5.68 23.09
CA TRP A 176 27.34 4.98 24.03
C TRP A 176 26.91 3.55 24.32
N LEU A 177 25.60 3.28 24.43
CA LEU A 177 25.10 1.92 24.60
C LEU A 177 25.39 1.05 23.37
N LEU A 178 25.35 1.62 22.16
CA LEU A 178 25.76 0.91 20.94
C LEU A 178 27.25 0.56 20.98
N GLU A 179 28.12 1.53 21.27
CA GLU A 179 29.56 1.31 21.39
C GLU A 179 29.89 0.25 22.45
N ALA A 180 29.26 0.35 23.63
CA ALA A 180 29.39 -0.62 24.70
C ALA A 180 28.89 -2.01 24.26
N GLY A 181 27.78 -2.08 23.53
CA GLY A 181 27.23 -3.31 22.98
C GLY A 181 28.18 -3.98 21.98
N VAL A 182 28.79 -3.21 21.06
CA VAL A 182 29.80 -3.70 20.12
C VAL A 182 31.06 -4.17 20.86
N GLY A 183 31.49 -3.42 21.88
CA GLY A 183 32.60 -3.83 22.76
C GLY A 183 32.34 -5.15 23.48
N LEU A 184 31.15 -5.30 24.07
CA LEU A 184 30.75 -6.52 24.76
C LEU A 184 30.64 -7.70 23.80
N ALA A 185 30.08 -7.50 22.60
CA ALA A 185 30.01 -8.52 21.56
C ALA A 185 31.41 -8.95 21.08
N THR A 186 32.34 -8.00 20.92
CA THR A 186 33.74 -8.28 20.57
C THR A 186 34.42 -9.11 21.66
N PHE A 187 34.26 -8.71 22.93
CA PHE A 187 34.79 -9.47 24.07
C PHE A 187 34.19 -10.88 24.16
N ALA A 188 32.87 -11.01 24.02
CA ALA A 188 32.20 -12.31 24.01
C ALA A 188 32.68 -13.20 22.86
N GLY A 189 32.91 -12.63 21.66
CA GLY A 189 33.50 -13.33 20.52
C GLY A 189 34.89 -13.88 20.81
N CYS A 190 35.75 -13.08 21.45
CA CYS A 190 37.07 -13.55 21.93
C CYS A 190 36.93 -14.72 22.90
N VAL A 191 36.10 -14.60 23.92
CA VAL A 191 35.88 -15.67 24.92
C VAL A 191 35.35 -16.95 24.25
N LEU A 192 34.36 -16.82 23.37
CA LEU A 192 33.79 -17.96 22.64
C LEU A 192 34.82 -18.65 21.75
N PHE A 193 35.69 -17.90 21.08
CA PHE A 193 36.75 -18.46 20.25
C PHE A 193 37.71 -19.37 21.04
N PHE A 194 38.00 -19.01 22.29
CA PHE A 194 38.84 -19.81 23.19
C PHE A 194 38.10 -20.96 23.86
N TYR A 195 36.81 -20.81 24.14
CA TYR A 195 36.00 -21.86 24.74
C TYR A 195 35.57 -22.96 23.75
N MET A 196 35.51 -22.63 22.46
CA MET A 196 35.01 -23.54 21.43
C MET A 196 36.04 -24.60 21.02
N ASP A 197 35.59 -25.84 20.88
CA ASP A 197 36.43 -27.00 20.56
C ASP A 197 37.26 -26.79 19.28
N LYS A 198 38.54 -27.14 19.35
CA LYS A 198 39.53 -26.98 18.28
C LYS A 198 39.15 -27.74 17.00
N GLN A 199 38.28 -28.76 17.09
CA GLN A 199 37.82 -29.51 15.92
C GLN A 199 36.82 -28.73 15.03
N ARG A 200 36.11 -27.73 15.56
CA ARG A 200 35.12 -26.92 14.81
C ARG A 200 35.76 -25.77 14.03
N LYS A 201 36.73 -26.08 13.15
CA LYS A 201 37.59 -25.09 12.47
C LYS A 201 36.81 -24.00 11.72
N ALA A 202 35.75 -24.35 10.99
CA ALA A 202 34.97 -23.40 10.21
C ALA A 202 34.27 -22.36 11.10
N GLU A 203 33.63 -22.81 12.18
CA GLU A 203 32.92 -21.92 13.09
C GLU A 203 33.89 -21.04 13.89
N ARG A 204 35.04 -21.59 14.30
CA ARG A 204 36.08 -20.80 14.95
C ARG A 204 36.61 -19.72 14.02
N GLY A 205 36.78 -20.04 12.74
CA GLY A 205 37.14 -19.07 11.70
C GLY A 205 36.09 -17.96 11.55
N LEU A 206 34.80 -18.31 11.52
CA LEU A 206 33.70 -17.33 11.45
C LEU A 206 33.65 -16.42 12.69
N ILE A 207 33.72 -16.99 13.90
CA ILE A 207 33.73 -16.21 15.14
C ILE A 207 34.93 -15.27 15.16
N LEU A 208 36.12 -15.76 14.80
CA LEU A 208 37.32 -14.95 14.76
C LEU A 208 37.18 -13.80 13.77
N GLY A 209 36.74 -14.08 12.54
CA GLY A 209 36.53 -13.05 11.51
C GLY A 209 35.53 -11.98 11.95
N PHE A 210 34.40 -12.40 12.52
CA PHE A 210 33.38 -11.46 13.03
C PHE A 210 33.91 -10.64 14.21
N THR A 211 34.66 -11.26 15.12
CA THR A 211 35.27 -10.58 16.28
C THR A 211 36.29 -9.55 15.84
N ILE A 212 37.14 -9.87 14.85
CA ILE A 212 38.10 -8.92 14.27
C ILE A 212 37.35 -7.76 13.63
N LEU A 213 36.30 -8.03 12.84
CA LEU A 213 35.50 -7.00 12.19
C LEU A 213 34.86 -6.06 13.21
N LEU A 214 34.24 -6.59 14.26
CA LEU A 214 33.65 -5.77 15.32
C LEU A 214 34.71 -5.00 16.12
N GLY A 215 35.88 -5.61 16.38
CA GLY A 215 36.99 -4.95 17.06
C GLY A 215 37.58 -3.80 16.24
N CYS A 216 37.75 -3.98 14.93
CA CYS A 216 38.16 -2.92 14.01
C CYS A 216 37.12 -1.80 13.94
N LEU A 217 35.83 -2.15 13.87
CA LEU A 217 34.74 -1.19 13.88
C LEU A 217 34.72 -0.37 15.17
N LEU A 218 34.87 -1.04 16.33
CA LEU A 218 34.95 -0.37 17.63
C LEU A 218 36.17 0.54 17.74
N GLY A 219 37.33 0.06 17.29
CA GLY A 219 38.55 0.86 17.24
C GLY A 219 38.38 2.11 16.37
N TRP A 220 37.68 1.98 15.24
CA TRP A 220 37.35 3.10 14.38
C TRP A 220 36.41 4.10 15.07
N PHE A 221 35.33 3.63 15.71
CA PHE A 221 34.41 4.50 16.48
C PHE A 221 35.16 5.28 17.56
N ILE A 222 35.99 4.60 18.36
CA ILE A 222 36.78 5.25 19.41
C ILE A 222 37.76 6.26 18.82
N SER A 223 38.42 5.95 17.68
CA SER A 223 39.39 6.85 17.06
C SER A 223 38.77 8.16 16.54
N GLN A 224 37.53 8.10 16.06
CA GLN A 224 36.79 9.23 15.50
C GLN A 224 35.96 9.98 16.55
N GLY A 225 35.73 9.37 17.71
CA GLY A 225 34.92 9.93 18.79
C GLY A 225 33.55 10.38 18.30
N GLN A 226 33.19 11.64 18.56
CA GLN A 226 31.89 12.18 18.16
C GLN A 226 31.70 12.33 16.65
N ALA A 227 32.77 12.32 15.85
CA ALA A 227 32.65 12.40 14.39
C ALA A 227 32.10 11.10 13.78
N ALA A 228 32.25 9.96 14.46
CA ALA A 228 31.67 8.68 14.04
C ALA A 228 30.20 8.52 14.44
N ARG A 229 29.68 9.40 15.31
CA ARG A 229 28.31 9.35 15.82
C ARG A 229 27.33 9.49 14.66
N PHE A 230 26.33 8.61 14.63
CA PHE A 230 25.25 8.70 13.65
C PHE A 230 24.35 9.92 13.90
N SER A 231 23.71 10.40 12.82
CA SER A 231 22.73 11.49 12.91
C SER A 231 21.54 11.11 13.80
N ASP A 232 20.86 12.12 14.34
CA ASP A 232 19.71 11.90 15.22
C ASP A 232 18.58 11.14 14.52
N SER A 233 18.40 11.33 13.21
CA SER A 233 17.47 10.55 12.39
C SER A 233 17.82 9.07 12.39
N SER A 234 19.10 8.72 12.22
CA SER A 234 19.57 7.34 12.30
C SER A 234 19.44 6.75 13.71
N MET A 235 19.64 7.57 14.75
CA MET A 235 19.46 7.15 16.14
C MET A 235 18.00 6.83 16.47
N ARG A 236 17.03 7.53 15.86
CA ARG A 236 15.61 7.17 15.97
C ARG A 236 15.34 5.78 15.41
N ILE A 237 15.90 5.45 14.23
CA ILE A 237 15.75 4.12 13.63
C ILE A 237 16.36 3.05 14.54
N LEU A 238 17.57 3.28 15.04
CA LEU A 238 18.22 2.36 15.98
C LEU A 238 17.37 2.12 17.23
N TRP A 239 16.77 3.17 17.79
CA TRP A 239 15.90 3.04 18.95
C TRP A 239 14.66 2.19 18.68
N GLN A 240 14.03 2.34 17.51
CA GLN A 240 12.90 1.49 17.11
C GLN A 240 13.32 0.02 16.94
N LEU A 241 14.50 -0.24 16.36
CA LEU A 241 15.06 -1.59 16.24
C LEU A 241 15.32 -2.23 17.61
N ILE A 242 15.86 -1.48 18.57
CA ILE A 242 16.10 -1.96 19.94
C ILE A 242 14.77 -2.34 20.61
N LYS A 243 13.76 -1.46 20.54
CA LYS A 243 12.42 -1.73 21.10
C LYS A 243 11.78 -2.98 20.48
N ALA A 244 11.82 -3.10 19.15
CA ALA A 244 11.28 -4.25 18.44
C ALA A 244 12.03 -5.55 18.79
N THR A 245 13.35 -5.49 18.91
CA THR A 245 14.18 -6.64 19.31
C THR A 245 13.86 -7.08 20.73
N PHE A 246 13.71 -6.13 21.66
CA PHE A 246 13.31 -6.43 23.03
C PHE A 246 11.96 -7.15 23.10
N ALA A 247 10.94 -6.63 22.41
CA ALA A 247 9.63 -7.27 22.31
C ALA A 247 9.73 -8.69 21.71
N GLY A 248 10.53 -8.85 20.64
CA GLY A 248 10.82 -10.12 20.01
C GLY A 248 11.48 -11.14 20.96
N CYS A 249 12.44 -10.71 21.78
CA CYS A 249 13.09 -11.57 22.78
C CYS A 249 12.13 -12.04 23.89
N VAL A 250 11.22 -11.17 24.34
CA VAL A 250 10.19 -11.54 25.33
C VAL A 250 9.23 -12.58 24.73
N LEU A 251 8.73 -12.34 23.51
CA LEU A 251 7.89 -13.30 22.80
C LEU A 251 8.61 -14.63 22.55
N LEU A 252 9.88 -14.59 22.13
CA LEU A 252 10.70 -15.77 21.91
C LEU A 252 10.83 -16.59 23.20
N SER A 253 11.04 -15.91 24.33
CA SER A 253 11.09 -16.57 25.65
C SER A 253 9.80 -17.32 25.95
N GLY A 254 8.63 -16.68 25.76
CA GLY A 254 7.33 -17.33 25.90
C GLY A 254 7.14 -18.52 24.94
N CYS A 255 7.55 -18.35 23.67
CA CYS A 255 7.52 -19.41 22.68
C CYS A 255 8.44 -20.58 23.04
N ILE A 256 9.61 -20.34 23.65
CA ILE A 256 10.53 -21.41 24.12
C ILE A 256 9.84 -22.27 25.17
N PHE A 257 9.12 -21.67 26.12
CA PHE A 257 8.34 -22.42 27.10
C PHE A 257 7.25 -23.28 26.46
N LEU A 258 6.52 -22.74 25.46
CA LEU A 258 5.38 -23.44 24.86
C LEU A 258 5.74 -24.46 23.77
N PHE A 259 6.72 -24.14 22.92
CA PHE A 259 7.02 -24.87 21.68
C PHE A 259 8.44 -25.45 21.64
N LYS A 260 9.26 -25.20 22.67
CA LYS A 260 10.63 -25.74 22.82
C LYS A 260 11.48 -25.48 21.57
N LYS A 261 12.00 -26.54 20.94
CA LYS A 261 12.84 -26.46 19.71
C LYS A 261 12.12 -25.80 18.53
N ARG A 262 10.78 -25.68 18.55
CA ARG A 262 9.98 -25.04 17.51
C ARG A 262 9.63 -23.58 17.81
N ALA A 263 10.14 -23.00 18.89
CA ALA A 263 9.83 -21.63 19.30
C ALA A 263 10.14 -20.59 18.22
N GLY A 264 11.35 -20.64 17.66
CA GLY A 264 11.79 -19.68 16.64
C GLY A 264 10.93 -19.73 15.38
N ILE A 265 10.60 -20.93 14.90
CA ILE A 265 9.77 -21.07 13.70
C ILE A 265 8.34 -20.57 13.93
N VAL A 266 7.75 -20.83 15.10
CA VAL A 266 6.42 -20.32 15.45
C VAL A 266 6.42 -18.80 15.53
N LEU A 267 7.41 -18.20 16.19
CA LEU A 267 7.52 -16.75 16.31
C LEU A 267 7.71 -16.07 14.95
N LEU A 268 8.59 -16.62 14.09
CA LEU A 268 8.84 -16.07 12.75
C LEU A 268 7.58 -16.05 11.89
N HIS A 269 6.85 -17.16 11.83
CA HIS A 269 5.64 -17.22 11.00
C HIS A 269 4.51 -16.39 11.60
N ALA A 270 4.37 -16.31 12.92
CA ALA A 270 3.43 -15.40 13.57
C ALA A 270 3.76 -13.93 13.24
N GLY A 271 5.05 -13.57 13.24
CA GLY A 271 5.51 -12.23 12.84
C GLY A 271 5.22 -11.92 11.37
N VAL A 272 5.50 -12.86 10.45
CA VAL A 272 5.14 -12.71 9.03
C VAL A 272 3.63 -12.57 8.86
N GLY A 273 2.83 -13.39 9.55
CA GLY A 273 1.37 -13.28 9.53
C GLY A 273 0.88 -11.93 10.04
N LEU A 274 1.48 -11.40 11.11
CA LEU A 274 1.18 -10.06 11.63
C LEU A 274 1.51 -8.96 10.61
N MET A 275 2.68 -9.03 9.95
CA MET A 275 3.05 -8.07 8.90
C MET A 275 2.11 -8.14 7.70
N MET A 276 1.76 -9.34 7.22
CA MET A 276 0.80 -9.52 6.13
C MET A 276 -0.59 -8.96 6.48
N LEU A 277 -1.06 -9.18 7.72
CA LEU A 277 -2.32 -8.62 8.19
C LEU A 277 -2.25 -7.09 8.28
N SER A 278 -1.14 -6.54 8.77
CA SER A 278 -0.92 -5.09 8.81
C SER A 278 -0.96 -4.48 7.41
N GLU A 279 -0.29 -5.10 6.44
CA GLU A 279 -0.29 -4.64 5.05
C GLU A 279 -1.69 -4.70 4.43
N LEU A 280 -2.46 -5.74 4.72
CA LEU A 280 -3.86 -5.83 4.27
C LEU A 280 -4.72 -4.71 4.85
N ILE A 281 -4.59 -4.42 6.15
CA ILE A 281 -5.33 -3.35 6.82
C ILE A 281 -4.95 -2.00 6.24
N VAL A 282 -3.64 -1.69 6.17
CA VAL A 282 -3.14 -0.42 5.64
C VAL A 282 -3.50 -0.27 4.16
N GLY A 283 -3.28 -1.30 3.35
CA GLY A 283 -3.56 -1.26 1.92
C GLY A 283 -5.04 -1.10 1.56
N THR A 284 -5.97 -1.41 2.48
CA THR A 284 -7.43 -1.25 2.27
C THR A 284 -8.02 -0.03 2.97
N MET A 285 -7.38 0.47 4.03
CA MET A 285 -7.93 1.57 4.84
C MET A 285 -7.17 2.89 4.69
N ALA A 286 -5.90 2.87 4.28
CA ALA A 286 -5.11 4.08 4.13
C ALA A 286 -5.53 4.86 2.88
N VAL A 287 -5.68 6.17 3.04
CA VAL A 287 -5.88 7.12 1.95
C VAL A 287 -4.63 7.95 1.85
N GLU A 288 -4.01 7.92 0.66
CA GLU A 288 -2.83 8.73 0.38
C GLU A 288 -3.27 10.09 -0.15
N THR A 289 -2.80 11.16 0.47
CA THR A 289 -3.17 12.52 0.11
C THR A 289 -1.94 13.41 0.09
N GLN A 290 -1.91 14.36 -0.83
CA GLN A 290 -0.86 15.37 -0.94
C GLN A 290 -1.43 16.74 -0.59
N MET A 291 -0.59 17.61 -0.02
CA MET A 291 -0.93 19.00 0.25
C MET A 291 0.16 19.86 -0.39
N THR A 292 -0.23 20.71 -1.34
CA THR A 292 0.65 21.70 -1.97
C THR A 292 0.30 23.06 -1.39
N ILE A 293 1.31 23.78 -0.91
CA ILE A 293 1.16 25.12 -0.29
C ILE A 293 2.29 25.97 -0.85
N SER A 294 1.98 27.16 -1.36
CA SER A 294 3.01 28.14 -1.72
C SER A 294 3.51 28.85 -0.45
N GLU A 295 4.73 29.37 -0.47
CA GLU A 295 5.25 30.17 0.66
C GLU A 295 4.32 31.36 0.94
N GLY A 296 3.88 31.50 2.19
CA GLY A 296 2.92 32.52 2.63
C GLY A 296 1.44 32.14 2.46
N GLU A 297 1.12 31.02 1.82
CA GLU A 297 -0.26 30.53 1.71
C GLU A 297 -0.67 29.70 2.93
N THR A 298 -1.98 29.66 3.19
CA THR A 298 -2.58 28.82 4.23
C THR A 298 -3.63 27.93 3.61
N THR A 299 -3.49 26.62 3.78
CA THR A 299 -4.49 25.64 3.30
C THR A 299 -4.93 24.71 4.43
N ASN A 300 -6.16 24.24 4.34
CA ASN A 300 -6.76 23.28 5.28
C ASN A 300 -7.17 21.98 4.59
N PHE A 301 -6.75 21.72 3.35
CA PHE A 301 -7.14 20.50 2.64
C PHE A 301 -5.94 19.79 2.02
N ALA A 302 -6.05 18.47 1.92
CA ALA A 302 -5.15 17.64 1.13
C ALA A 302 -5.94 17.02 -0.02
N HIS A 303 -5.32 16.83 -1.18
CA HIS A 303 -5.95 16.23 -2.34
C HIS A 303 -5.45 14.79 -2.58
N ASP A 304 -6.33 13.94 -3.09
CA ASP A 304 -5.99 12.63 -3.62
C ASP A 304 -5.88 12.72 -5.14
N ILE A 305 -4.66 12.59 -5.66
CA ILE A 305 -4.35 12.75 -7.08
C ILE A 305 -4.91 11.62 -7.96
N ARG A 306 -5.48 10.57 -7.36
CA ARG A 306 -5.99 9.38 -8.08
C ARG A 306 -7.48 9.50 -8.41
N GLU A 307 -8.17 10.37 -7.68
CA GLU A 307 -9.61 10.56 -7.82
C GLU A 307 -9.90 12.01 -8.22
N ILE A 308 -10.84 12.15 -9.16
CA ILE A 308 -11.34 13.46 -9.55
C ILE A 308 -12.77 13.66 -9.10
N GLU A 309 -13.13 14.91 -8.93
CA GLU A 309 -14.46 15.33 -8.59
C GLU A 309 -14.83 16.60 -9.36
N LEU A 310 -16.11 16.72 -9.70
CA LEU A 310 -16.67 17.97 -10.13
C LEU A 310 -17.15 18.72 -8.88
N ALA A 311 -16.52 19.85 -8.59
CA ALA A 311 -16.91 20.74 -7.50
C ALA A 311 -17.69 21.93 -8.05
N ILE A 312 -18.85 22.19 -7.45
CA ILE A 312 -19.70 23.35 -7.69
C ILE A 312 -19.63 24.20 -6.42
N ILE A 313 -19.02 25.37 -6.53
CA ILE A 313 -18.74 26.26 -5.39
C ILE A 313 -19.63 27.49 -5.49
N ASP A 314 -20.29 27.80 -4.39
CA ASP A 314 -21.05 29.03 -4.16
C ASP A 314 -20.29 29.89 -3.17
N GLU A 315 -19.76 31.02 -3.64
CA GLU A 315 -18.92 31.96 -2.89
C GLU A 315 -19.74 33.20 -2.45
N THR A 316 -21.07 33.11 -2.44
CA THR A 316 -21.93 34.27 -2.11
C THR A 316 -21.91 34.63 -0.61
N ASP A 317 -21.59 33.69 0.27
CA ASP A 317 -21.41 33.96 1.70
C ASP A 317 -19.95 34.39 1.98
N PRO A 318 -19.72 35.58 2.57
CA PRO A 318 -18.37 36.08 2.84
C PRO A 318 -17.61 35.31 3.93
N LYS A 319 -18.24 34.37 4.64
CA LYS A 319 -17.61 33.60 5.73
C LYS A 319 -17.29 32.17 5.33
N GLU A 320 -18.10 31.54 4.51
CA GLU A 320 -17.99 30.12 4.19
C GLU A 320 -18.43 29.83 2.75
N ASP A 321 -17.60 29.12 2.00
CA ASP A 321 -17.98 28.64 0.68
C ASP A 321 -18.86 27.39 0.79
N LYS A 322 -19.99 27.39 0.07
CA LYS A 322 -20.83 26.19 -0.03
C LYS A 322 -20.40 25.36 -1.22
N VAL A 323 -19.80 24.21 -0.94
CA VAL A 323 -19.28 23.29 -1.96
C VAL A 323 -20.21 22.07 -2.15
N THR A 324 -20.68 21.86 -3.37
CA THR A 324 -21.39 20.65 -3.78
C THR A 324 -20.49 19.80 -4.67
N ILE A 325 -20.30 18.52 -4.31
CA ILE A 325 -19.33 17.63 -4.97
C ILE A 325 -20.06 16.52 -5.72
N ILE A 326 -19.70 16.31 -6.97
CA ILE A 326 -20.10 15.15 -7.78
C ILE A 326 -18.86 14.28 -8.00
N PRO A 327 -18.76 13.10 -7.34
CA PRO A 327 -17.66 12.17 -7.53
C PRO A 327 -17.57 11.64 -8.97
N LYS A 328 -16.36 11.30 -9.44
CA LYS A 328 -16.12 10.68 -10.76
C LYS A 328 -17.06 9.51 -11.06
N SER A 329 -17.31 8.63 -10.09
CA SER A 329 -18.17 7.46 -10.28
C SER A 329 -19.60 7.85 -10.64
N ILE A 330 -20.15 8.92 -10.07
CA ILE A 330 -21.48 9.45 -10.40
C ILE A 330 -21.44 10.23 -11.70
N LEU A 331 -20.41 11.06 -11.89
CA LEU A 331 -20.19 11.84 -13.11
C LEU A 331 -20.16 10.94 -14.36
N LEU A 332 -19.47 9.79 -14.28
CA LEU A 332 -19.31 8.86 -15.39
C LEU A 332 -20.38 7.75 -15.44
N ALA A 333 -21.20 7.57 -14.40
CA ALA A 333 -22.23 6.52 -14.40
C ALA A 333 -23.38 6.81 -15.37
N ARG A 334 -23.69 8.09 -15.61
CA ARG A 334 -24.72 8.54 -16.54
C ARG A 334 -24.09 9.25 -17.72
N LYS A 335 -23.35 8.49 -18.55
CA LYS A 335 -22.75 9.00 -19.81
C LYS A 335 -23.80 9.48 -20.81
N GLU A 336 -25.05 9.04 -20.66
CA GLU A 336 -26.15 9.37 -21.55
C GLU A 336 -27.33 9.90 -20.72
N GLY A 337 -27.73 11.14 -21.00
CA GLY A 337 -28.90 11.78 -20.42
C GLY A 337 -28.60 12.85 -19.36
N VAL A 338 -29.65 13.61 -19.06
CA VAL A 338 -29.61 14.70 -18.08
C VAL A 338 -29.63 14.11 -16.66
N VAL A 339 -28.68 14.55 -15.84
CA VAL A 339 -28.63 14.25 -14.41
C VAL A 339 -29.32 15.36 -13.65
N SER A 340 -30.39 14.99 -12.94
CA SER A 340 -31.12 15.88 -12.04
C SER A 340 -31.11 15.29 -10.63
N ASP A 341 -30.68 16.10 -9.66
CA ASP A 341 -30.71 15.77 -8.23
C ASP A 341 -31.14 17.01 -7.44
N PRO A 342 -32.06 16.91 -6.45
CA PRO A 342 -32.53 18.05 -5.66
C PRO A 342 -31.42 18.85 -4.95
N LYS A 343 -30.26 18.24 -4.67
CA LYS A 343 -29.13 18.90 -4.01
C LYS A 343 -28.26 19.73 -4.95
N LEU A 344 -28.40 19.55 -6.26
CA LEU A 344 -27.67 20.32 -7.26
C LEU A 344 -28.37 21.66 -7.54
N PRO A 345 -27.63 22.75 -7.76
CA PRO A 345 -28.23 24.03 -8.15
C PRO A 345 -28.80 24.02 -9.57
N PHE A 346 -28.31 23.13 -10.44
CA PHE A 346 -28.73 22.97 -11.82
C PHE A 346 -28.72 21.49 -12.24
N ASP A 347 -29.34 21.18 -13.38
CA ASP A 347 -29.22 19.89 -14.03
C ASP A 347 -27.99 19.90 -14.95
N TYR A 348 -27.32 18.76 -15.10
CA TYR A 348 -26.14 18.69 -15.97
C TYR A 348 -26.17 17.48 -16.90
N GLU A 349 -25.53 17.62 -18.05
CA GLU A 349 -25.32 16.56 -19.02
C GLU A 349 -23.82 16.49 -19.34
N LEU A 350 -23.22 15.31 -19.16
CA LEU A 350 -21.82 15.07 -19.50
C LEU A 350 -21.72 14.85 -21.02
N VAL A 351 -21.27 15.86 -21.75
CA VAL A 351 -21.19 15.83 -23.21
C VAL A 351 -20.00 15.00 -23.67
N LYS A 352 -18.83 15.21 -23.05
CA LYS A 352 -17.60 14.51 -23.41
C LYS A 352 -16.65 14.45 -22.21
N TYR A 353 -15.93 13.34 -22.07
CA TYR A 353 -14.92 13.15 -21.03
C TYR A 353 -13.68 12.52 -21.62
N TYR A 354 -12.53 13.11 -21.32
CA TYR A 354 -11.21 12.58 -21.65
C TYR A 354 -10.48 12.19 -20.36
N PRO A 355 -10.06 10.92 -20.22
CA PRO A 355 -9.27 10.49 -19.06
C PRO A 355 -7.95 11.24 -18.93
N ASN A 356 -7.34 11.58 -20.06
CA ASN A 356 -6.16 12.43 -20.15
C ASN A 356 -6.30 13.34 -21.37
N ALA A 357 -5.98 14.61 -21.23
CA ALA A 357 -6.08 15.60 -22.30
C ALA A 357 -5.00 16.67 -22.20
N SER A 358 -4.68 17.27 -23.35
CA SER A 358 -3.86 18.48 -23.44
C SER A 358 -4.75 19.65 -23.86
N LEU A 359 -4.66 20.74 -23.09
CA LEU A 359 -5.34 22.00 -23.41
C LEU A 359 -4.55 22.79 -24.45
N ARG A 360 -5.21 23.16 -25.54
CA ARG A 360 -4.67 24.08 -26.56
C ARG A 360 -5.67 25.18 -26.87
N LYS A 361 -5.16 26.35 -27.23
CA LYS A 361 -6.00 27.44 -27.75
C LYS A 361 -6.60 27.05 -29.09
N VAL A 362 -7.88 27.33 -29.28
CA VAL A 362 -8.60 27.07 -30.54
C VAL A 362 -7.94 27.81 -31.71
N SER A 363 -7.38 28.98 -31.45
CA SER A 363 -6.66 29.79 -32.44
C SER A 363 -5.35 29.17 -32.92
N SER A 364 -4.73 28.25 -32.16
CA SER A 364 -3.44 27.64 -32.50
C SER A 364 -3.56 26.28 -33.23
N LEU A 365 -4.78 25.82 -33.50
CA LEU A 365 -5.03 24.58 -34.25
C LEU A 365 -4.95 24.82 -35.76
N SER A 366 -4.39 23.86 -36.47
CA SER A 366 -4.43 23.82 -37.94
C SER A 366 -5.87 23.62 -38.45
N PRO A 367 -6.18 23.97 -39.71
CA PRO A 367 -7.51 23.72 -40.29
C PRO A 367 -7.91 22.24 -40.29
N GLU A 368 -6.94 21.33 -40.40
CA GLU A 368 -7.17 19.88 -40.35
C GLU A 368 -7.53 19.44 -38.93
N GLU A 369 -6.77 19.89 -37.93
CA GLU A 369 -7.02 19.57 -36.51
C GLU A 369 -8.41 20.06 -36.06
N LYS A 370 -8.85 21.23 -36.54
CA LYS A 370 -10.19 21.79 -36.27
C LYS A 370 -11.32 20.95 -36.86
N LYS A 371 -11.06 20.29 -37.99
CA LYS A 371 -12.05 19.43 -38.65
C LYS A 371 -12.16 18.08 -37.94
N GLU A 372 -11.05 17.59 -37.40
CA GLU A 372 -10.99 16.32 -36.67
C GLU A 372 -11.50 16.46 -35.23
N ASN A 373 -11.27 17.62 -34.59
CA ASN A 373 -11.62 17.87 -33.20
C ASN A 373 -12.64 19.01 -33.09
N GLU A 374 -13.92 18.65 -33.17
CA GLU A 374 -15.02 19.58 -32.94
C GLU A 374 -15.06 20.00 -31.46
N ASN A 375 -15.13 21.32 -31.19
CA ASN A 375 -15.19 21.87 -29.85
C ASN A 375 -16.65 21.97 -29.37
N PRO A 376 -17.09 21.16 -28.39
CA PRO A 376 -18.47 21.20 -27.91
C PRO A 376 -18.79 22.43 -27.07
N ALA A 377 -17.79 23.18 -26.60
CA ALA A 377 -17.99 24.29 -25.67
C ALA A 377 -18.69 25.49 -26.34
N THR A 378 -19.67 26.05 -25.63
CA THR A 378 -20.46 27.20 -26.08
C THR A 378 -20.42 28.37 -25.10
N ALA A 379 -19.75 28.20 -23.96
CA ALA A 379 -19.61 29.20 -22.92
C ALA A 379 -18.27 29.05 -22.18
N GLY A 380 -17.91 30.08 -21.41
CA GLY A 380 -16.71 30.09 -20.58
C GLY A 380 -15.41 30.03 -21.39
N ILE A 381 -14.34 29.58 -20.73
CA ILE A 381 -12.99 29.51 -21.31
C ILE A 381 -12.91 28.51 -22.47
N GLY A 382 -13.85 27.55 -22.53
CA GLY A 382 -13.92 26.54 -23.57
C GLY A 382 -14.20 27.10 -24.96
N MET A 383 -14.61 28.37 -25.08
CA MET A 383 -14.69 29.02 -26.41
C MET A 383 -13.31 29.32 -27.00
N ASP A 384 -12.32 29.61 -26.15
CA ASP A 384 -10.96 29.94 -26.55
C ASP A 384 -10.01 28.74 -26.47
N TRP A 385 -10.37 27.70 -25.71
CA TRP A 385 -9.56 26.51 -25.45
C TRP A 385 -10.31 25.22 -25.80
N ILE A 386 -9.57 24.23 -26.28
CA ILE A 386 -10.08 22.89 -26.55
C ILE A 386 -9.21 21.86 -25.83
N ALA A 387 -9.85 20.84 -25.25
CA ALA A 387 -9.19 19.64 -24.78
C ALA A 387 -9.01 18.63 -25.92
N LEU A 388 -7.76 18.26 -26.18
CA LEU A 388 -7.41 17.20 -27.14
C LEU A 388 -7.04 15.92 -26.37
N PRO A 389 -7.57 14.74 -26.76
CA PRO A 389 -7.29 13.50 -26.05
C PRO A 389 -5.82 13.14 -26.11
N MET A 390 -5.26 12.73 -24.97
CA MET A 390 -3.90 12.22 -24.84
C MET A 390 -3.94 10.76 -24.40
N ARG A 391 -2.85 10.03 -24.67
CA ARG A 391 -2.63 8.70 -24.09
C ARG A 391 -2.57 8.84 -22.56
N SER A 392 -3.30 8.01 -21.82
CA SER A 392 -3.14 7.91 -20.36
C SER A 392 -1.72 7.50 -19.98
N ALA A 393 -1.22 8.04 -18.87
CA ALA A 393 0.04 7.65 -18.29
C ALA A 393 0.10 6.13 -18.08
N THR A 394 1.27 5.54 -18.32
CA THR A 394 1.53 4.13 -18.05
C THR A 394 2.58 3.98 -16.97
N GLY A 395 2.60 2.84 -16.30
CA GLY A 395 3.55 2.60 -15.20
C GLY A 395 5.03 2.61 -15.62
N THR A 396 5.30 2.56 -16.93
CA THR A 396 6.65 2.69 -17.49
C THR A 396 7.05 4.12 -17.87
N ASP A 397 6.15 5.10 -17.74
CA ASP A 397 6.44 6.48 -18.11
C ASP A 397 7.41 7.14 -17.13
N MET A 398 8.46 7.78 -17.66
CA MET A 398 9.47 8.46 -16.87
C MET A 398 8.89 9.76 -16.31
N GLY A 399 8.86 9.90 -14.98
CA GLY A 399 8.43 11.14 -14.30
C GLY A 399 7.12 11.03 -13.53
N GLY A 400 6.43 9.89 -13.56
CA GLY A 400 5.22 9.68 -12.75
C GLY A 400 4.10 10.67 -13.06
N GLY A 401 3.98 11.09 -14.33
CA GLY A 401 2.99 12.06 -14.77
C GLY A 401 1.58 11.64 -14.40
N VAL A 402 0.81 12.55 -13.82
CA VAL A 402 -0.60 12.32 -13.49
C VAL A 402 -1.44 12.69 -14.72
N ASP A 403 -2.39 11.83 -15.06
CA ASP A 403 -3.37 12.12 -16.10
C ASP A 403 -4.09 13.45 -15.78
N THR A 404 -4.21 14.32 -16.78
CA THR A 404 -4.93 15.60 -16.72
C THR A 404 -6.28 15.45 -17.42
N PRO A 405 -7.34 15.02 -16.71
CA PRO A 405 -8.63 14.81 -17.32
C PRO A 405 -9.31 16.12 -17.66
N ALA A 406 -10.13 16.07 -18.72
CA ALA A 406 -10.98 17.15 -19.15
C ALA A 406 -12.42 16.66 -19.38
N ALA A 407 -13.39 17.49 -19.04
CA ALA A 407 -14.81 17.22 -19.20
C ALA A 407 -15.53 18.41 -19.84
N TYR A 408 -16.44 18.13 -20.76
CA TYR A 408 -17.40 19.09 -21.29
C TYR A 408 -18.74 18.84 -20.62
N ILE A 409 -19.20 19.83 -19.87
CA ILE A 409 -20.44 19.73 -19.10
C ILE A 409 -21.42 20.77 -19.61
N LYS A 410 -22.57 20.28 -20.05
CA LYS A 410 -23.70 21.12 -20.39
C LYS A 410 -24.51 21.39 -19.14
N VAL A 411 -24.67 22.67 -18.82
CA VAL A 411 -25.44 23.14 -17.66
C VAL A 411 -26.85 23.47 -18.13
N ILE A 412 -27.85 22.97 -17.41
CA ILE A 412 -29.27 23.12 -17.73
C ILE A 412 -29.99 23.71 -16.52
N ASP A 413 -30.68 24.83 -16.73
CA ASP A 413 -31.48 25.47 -15.71
C ASP A 413 -32.71 24.62 -15.37
N LYS A 414 -32.93 24.34 -14.09
CA LYS A 414 -34.01 23.45 -13.63
C LYS A 414 -35.41 24.01 -13.83
N LYS A 415 -35.58 25.33 -13.73
CA LYS A 415 -36.89 25.98 -13.78
C LYS A 415 -37.36 26.18 -15.21
N THR A 416 -36.43 26.53 -16.09
CA THR A 416 -36.71 26.88 -17.48
C THR A 416 -36.40 25.74 -18.45
N SER A 417 -35.68 24.70 -17.99
CA SER A 417 -35.15 23.60 -18.81
C SER A 417 -34.29 24.08 -20.00
N LYS A 418 -33.75 25.31 -19.92
CA LYS A 418 -32.89 25.89 -20.95
C LYS A 418 -31.43 25.56 -20.68
N SER A 419 -30.69 25.33 -21.75
CA SER A 419 -29.24 25.18 -21.68
C SER A 419 -28.59 26.53 -21.36
N LEU A 420 -27.80 26.60 -20.30
CA LEU A 420 -27.01 27.77 -19.91
C LEU A 420 -25.65 27.81 -20.61
N GLY A 421 -25.22 26.70 -21.19
CA GLY A 421 -24.00 26.60 -21.98
C GLY A 421 -23.31 25.26 -21.79
N VAL A 422 -22.33 24.97 -22.65
CA VAL A 422 -21.41 23.85 -22.50
C VAL A 422 -20.06 24.41 -22.08
N TYR A 423 -19.60 23.99 -20.90
CA TYR A 423 -18.38 24.47 -20.28
C TYR A 423 -17.30 23.42 -20.35
N LEU A 424 -16.08 23.85 -20.70
CA LEU A 424 -14.87 23.03 -20.60
C LEU A 424 -14.31 23.13 -19.19
N LEU A 425 -14.19 21.99 -18.52
CA LEU A 425 -13.55 21.84 -17.23
C LEU A 425 -12.34 20.94 -17.36
N ASP A 426 -11.22 21.34 -16.78
CA ASP A 426 -9.95 20.64 -16.89
C ASP A 426 -9.18 20.73 -15.57
N LEU A 427 -8.44 19.67 -15.26
CA LEU A 427 -7.66 19.57 -14.03
C LEU A 427 -6.53 20.61 -13.94
N GLU A 428 -5.81 20.88 -15.03
CA GLU A 428 -4.70 21.84 -15.06
C GLU A 428 -5.19 23.25 -14.72
N MET A 429 -6.33 23.65 -15.30
CA MET A 429 -6.99 24.92 -14.95
C MET A 429 -7.42 24.96 -13.48
N ALA A 430 -7.97 23.86 -12.97
CA ALA A 430 -8.39 23.78 -11.57
C ALA A 430 -7.22 23.85 -10.58
N LEU A 431 -6.05 23.32 -10.94
CA LEU A 431 -4.81 23.44 -10.15
C LEU A 431 -4.26 24.87 -10.11
N GLN A 432 -4.57 25.68 -11.14
CA GLN A 432 -4.27 27.12 -11.18
C GLN A 432 -5.41 27.96 -10.57
N GLU A 433 -6.39 27.33 -9.91
CA GLU A 433 -7.57 27.96 -9.32
C GLU A 433 -8.50 28.68 -10.32
N ILE A 434 -8.38 28.35 -11.61
CA ILE A 434 -9.23 28.90 -12.67
C ILE A 434 -10.53 28.09 -12.77
N GLY A 435 -11.59 28.62 -12.15
CA GLY A 435 -12.94 28.06 -12.20
C GLY A 435 -13.73 28.51 -13.44
N GLN A 436 -14.76 27.75 -13.81
CA GLN A 436 -15.73 28.18 -14.82
C GLN A 436 -16.94 28.86 -14.17
N PRO A 437 -17.16 30.16 -14.43
CA PRO A 437 -18.29 30.88 -13.84
C PRO A 437 -19.60 30.51 -14.54
N VAL A 438 -20.61 30.18 -13.74
CA VAL A 438 -21.97 29.85 -14.19
C VAL A 438 -22.95 30.59 -13.32
N VAL A 439 -23.88 31.33 -13.92
CA VAL A 439 -24.95 32.01 -13.18
C VAL A 439 -26.23 31.21 -13.33
N VAL A 440 -26.77 30.72 -12.21
CA VAL A 440 -28.04 29.99 -12.17
C VAL A 440 -28.98 30.74 -11.23
N ASP A 441 -30.16 31.10 -11.71
CA ASP A 441 -31.16 31.84 -10.91
C ASP A 441 -30.60 33.13 -10.25
N GLY A 442 -29.63 33.79 -10.89
CA GLY A 442 -28.97 34.99 -10.37
C GLY A 442 -27.86 34.74 -9.34
N THR A 443 -27.61 33.48 -8.98
CA THR A 443 -26.52 33.09 -8.09
C THR A 443 -25.29 32.66 -8.92
N PRO A 444 -24.11 33.27 -8.70
CA PRO A 444 -22.88 32.86 -9.37
C PRO A 444 -22.29 31.61 -8.70
N TYR A 445 -21.93 30.62 -9.52
CA TYR A 445 -21.24 29.41 -9.12
C TYR A 445 -19.91 29.29 -9.87
N GLN A 446 -18.91 28.72 -9.22
CA GLN A 446 -17.66 28.30 -9.84
C GLN A 446 -17.62 26.79 -10.01
N LEU A 447 -17.33 26.33 -11.22
CA LEU A 447 -17.19 24.91 -11.54
C LEU A 447 -15.71 24.54 -11.67
N TYR A 448 -15.32 23.45 -11.00
CA TYR A 448 -13.98 22.89 -11.06
C TYR A 448 -14.02 21.39 -11.31
N LEU A 449 -13.23 20.91 -12.28
CA LEU A 449 -12.86 19.50 -12.34
C LEU A 449 -11.51 19.37 -11.64
N ARG A 450 -11.50 18.87 -10.41
CA ARG A 450 -10.31 18.89 -9.54
C ARG A 450 -10.07 17.55 -8.89
N PHE A 451 -8.88 17.37 -8.32
CA PHE A 451 -8.62 16.24 -7.44
C PHE A 451 -9.54 16.26 -6.23
N LYS A 452 -9.92 15.07 -5.76
CA LYS A 452 -10.75 14.90 -4.58
C LYS A 452 -10.07 15.53 -3.36
N ARG A 453 -10.75 16.50 -2.71
CA ARG A 453 -10.22 17.18 -1.52
C ARG A 453 -10.70 16.52 -0.23
N TYR A 454 -9.78 16.37 0.72
CA TYR A 454 -10.02 15.99 2.11
C TYR A 454 -9.69 17.18 3.01
N TYR A 455 -10.73 17.89 3.42
CA TYR A 455 -10.61 18.99 4.38
C TYR A 455 -10.19 18.47 5.75
N LYS A 456 -9.30 19.21 6.40
CA LYS A 456 -8.71 18.93 7.71
C LYS A 456 -9.29 19.90 8.73
N PRO A 457 -9.39 19.50 10.00
CA PRO A 457 -9.85 20.38 11.09
C PRO A 457 -8.77 21.39 11.52
N TYR A 458 -7.68 21.51 10.77
CA TYR A 458 -6.55 22.38 11.02
C TYR A 458 -6.06 22.98 9.69
N SER A 459 -5.37 24.12 9.78
CA SER A 459 -4.72 24.76 8.64
C SER A 459 -3.21 24.68 8.79
N VAL A 460 -2.51 24.63 7.67
CA VAL A 460 -1.05 24.65 7.58
C VAL A 460 -0.64 25.88 6.77
N THR A 461 0.34 26.61 7.29
CA THR A 461 0.94 27.78 6.64
C THR A 461 2.42 27.48 6.42
N LEU A 462 2.92 27.78 5.21
CA LEU A 462 4.32 27.59 4.84
C LEU A 462 5.11 28.89 4.90
#